data_AF-A0A658NFX2-F1
#
_entry.id   AF-A0A658NFX2-F1
#
_cell.length_a   1.000
_cell.length_b   1.000
_cell.length_c   1.000
_cell.angle_alpha   90.00
_cell.angle_beta   90.00
_cell.angle_gamma   90.00
#
_symmetry.space_group_name_H-M   'P 1'
#
loop_
_entity.id
_entity.type
_entity.pdbx_description
1 polymer ?
#
loop_
_entity_poly.entity_id
_entity_poly.type
_entity_poly.pdbx_seq_one_letter_code
_entity_poly.pdbx_strand_id
1 'polypeptide(L)' 'RDYLDALKGHDRTRIASVKTRLRAFGMQERAIDELVAKGQALDFVPYYADRTGTVSMIELRPGSYVKRGSLLTRIQ' A
#
# COMPACT_ATOMS: atom_id res chain seq x y z
N ARG A 1 8.65 8.03 5.25
CA ARG A 1 9.71 8.95 4.77
C ARG A 1 10.97 8.17 4.43
N ASP A 2 11.37 7.20 5.26
CA ASP A 2 12.51 6.30 5.05
C ASP A 2 12.64 5.69 3.64
N TYR A 3 11.53 5.31 3.00
CA TYR A 3 11.56 4.74 1.64
C TYR A 3 12.02 5.76 0.59
N LEU A 4 11.54 7.01 0.69
CA LEU A 4 11.91 8.08 -0.23
C LEU A 4 13.37 8.51 -0.03
N ASP A 5 13.84 8.50 1.22
CA ASP A 5 15.24 8.79 1.53
C ASP A 5 16.16 7.68 1.00
N ALA A 6 15.73 6.41 1.09
CA ALA A 6 16.44 5.29 0.50
C ALA A 6 16.48 5.35 -1.04
N LEU A 7 15.38 5.79 -1.68
CA LEU A 7 15.33 6.03 -3.13
C LEU A 7 16.32 7.12 -3.56
N LYS A 8 16.36 8.25 -2.84
CA LYS A 8 17.32 9.34 -3.11
C LYS A 8 18.78 8.88 -2.94
N GLY A 9 19.05 8.07 -1.92
CA GLY A 9 20.38 7.54 -1.63
C GLY A 9 20.84 6.40 -2.56
N HIS A 10 19.99 5.91 -3.46
CA HIS A 10 20.28 4.79 -4.38
C HIS A 10 20.75 3.49 -3.69
N ASP A 11 20.46 3.33 -2.40
CA ASP A 11 20.83 2.15 -1.61
C ASP A 11 19.84 1.02 -1.86
N ARG A 12 20.19 0.12 -2.79
CA ARG A 12 19.35 -1.01 -3.21
C ARG A 12 18.96 -1.94 -2.05
N THR A 13 19.87 -2.16 -1.09
CA THR A 13 19.62 -3.03 0.06
C THR A 13 18.59 -2.40 0.99
N ARG A 14 18.74 -1.10 1.27
CA ARG A 14 17.79 -0.35 2.09
C ARG A 14 16.43 -0.22 1.41
N ILE A 15 16.39 0.03 0.11
CA ILE A 15 15.15 0.05 -0.68
C ILE A 15 14.40 -1.28 -0.54
N ALA A 16 15.08 -2.41 -0.71
CA ALA A 16 14.47 -3.74 -0.61
C ALA A 16 13.93 -4.04 0.81
N SER A 17 14.69 -3.67 1.84
CA SER A 17 14.29 -3.83 3.25
C SER A 17 13.04 -3.00 3.57
N VAL A 18 13.03 -1.73 3.17
CA VAL A 18 11.90 -0.83 3.43
C VAL A 18 10.67 -1.23 2.60
N LYS A 19 10.84 -1.65 1.34
CA LYS A 19 9.76 -2.21 0.52
C LYS A 19 9.13 -3.43 1.19
N THR A 20 9.94 -4.33 1.75
CA THR A 20 9.44 -5.50 2.49
C THR A 20 8.63 -5.09 3.72
N ARG A 21 9.05 -4.06 4.45
CA ARG A 21 8.31 -3.52 5.58
C ARG A 21 6.98 -2.88 5.17
N LEU A 22 6.92 -2.15 4.06
CA LEU A 22 5.68 -1.57 3.53
C LEU A 22 4.65 -2.67 3.21
N ARG A 23 5.10 -3.77 2.60
CA ARG A 23 4.25 -4.94 2.33
C ARG A 23 3.75 -5.59 3.61
N ALA A 24 4.61 -5.73 4.62
CA ALA A 24 4.21 -6.25 5.93
C ALA A 24 3.18 -5.36 6.65
N PHE A 25 3.14 -4.06 6.35
CA PHE A 25 2.09 -3.16 6.82
C PHE A 25 0.79 -3.22 6.03
N GLY A 26 0.73 -4.04 4.97
CA GLY A 26 -0.46 -4.22 4.14
C GLY A 26 -0.54 -3.30 2.93
N MET A 27 0.54 -2.57 2.60
CA MET A 27 0.58 -1.75 1.40
C MET A 27 0.68 -2.65 0.16
N GLN A 28 -0.25 -2.49 -0.78
CA GLN A 28 -0.28 -3.26 -2.03
C GLN A 28 0.85 -2.84 -2.96
N GLU A 29 1.36 -3.77 -3.77
CA GLU A 29 2.46 -3.50 -4.71
C GLU A 29 2.16 -2.31 -5.62
N ARG A 30 0.93 -2.21 -6.15
CA ARG A 30 0.51 -1.06 -6.98
C ARG A 30 0.61 0.28 -6.24
N ALA A 31 0.24 0.32 -4.96
CA ALA A 31 0.38 1.55 -4.17
C ALA A 31 1.86 1.88 -3.91
N ILE A 32 2.72 0.87 -3.74
CA ILE A 32 4.18 1.06 -3.63
C ILE A 32 4.73 1.60 -4.96
N ASP A 33 4.29 1.08 -6.10
CA ASP A 33 4.71 1.54 -7.41
C ASP A 33 4.29 3.01 -7.64
N GLU A 34 3.10 3.41 -7.18
CA GLU A 34 2.69 4.82 -7.20
C GLU A 34 3.50 5.69 -6.25
N LEU A 35 3.88 5.20 -5.07
CA LEU A 35 4.78 5.88 -4.16
C LEU A 35 6.14 6.13 -4.82
N VAL A 36 6.67 5.14 -5.55
CA VAL A 36 7.91 5.26 -6.33
C VAL A 36 7.74 6.28 -7.45
N ALA A 37 6.67 6.15 -8.25
CA ALA A 37 6.42 7.00 -9.40
C ALA A 37 6.22 8.47 -9.03
N LYS A 38 5.53 8.74 -7.92
CA LYS A 38 5.31 10.11 -7.44
C LYS A 38 6.50 10.69 -6.69
N GLY A 39 7.37 9.85 -6.09
CA GLY A 39 8.55 10.30 -5.35
C GLY A 39 8.24 11.12 -4.09
N GLN A 40 6.99 11.09 -3.60
CA GLN A 40 6.51 11.83 -2.44
C GLN A 40 5.65 10.95 -1.55
N ALA A 41 5.50 11.30 -0.27
CA ALA A 41 4.68 10.53 0.65
C ALA A 41 3.21 10.56 0.21
N LEU A 42 2.52 9.43 0.34
CA LEU A 42 1.09 9.34 0.09
C LEU A 42 0.36 9.61 1.41
N ASP A 43 -0.31 10.75 1.52
CA ASP A 43 -1.17 11.05 2.68
C ASP A 43 -2.40 10.14 2.71
N PHE A 44 -2.90 9.77 1.53
CA PHE A 44 -3.96 8.79 1.33
C PHE A 44 -3.43 7.63 0.50
N VAL A 45 -3.43 6.43 1.07
CA VAL A 45 -2.98 5.21 0.39
C VAL A 45 -4.16 4.62 -0.38
N PRO A 46 -4.10 4.54 -1.72
CA PRO A 46 -5.16 3.93 -2.49
C PRO A 46 -5.21 2.43 -2.25
N TYR A 47 -6.42 1.89 -2.24
CA TYR A 47 -6.67 0.45 -2.17
C TYR A 47 -7.21 -0.02 -3.52
N TYR A 48 -6.51 -0.97 -4.11
CA TYR A 48 -6.82 -1.61 -5.38
C TYR A 48 -7.47 -2.98 -5.17
N ALA A 49 -8.26 -3.42 -6.13
CA ALA A 49 -8.70 -4.81 -6.20
C ALA A 49 -7.48 -5.74 -6.33
N ASP A 50 -7.43 -6.79 -5.50
CA ASP A 50 -6.38 -7.81 -5.50
C ASP A 50 -6.53 -8.79 -6.68
N ARG A 51 -7.77 -8.98 -7.15
CA ARG A 51 -8.10 -9.82 -8.31
C ARG A 51 -9.27 -9.26 -9.11
N THR A 52 -9.40 -9.73 -10.35
CA THR A 52 -10.58 -9.50 -11.17
C THR A 52 -11.75 -10.31 -10.62
N GLY A 53 -12.97 -9.76 -10.68
CA GLY A 53 -14.19 -10.45 -10.27
C GLY A 53 -15.29 -9.48 -9.88
N THR A 54 -16.30 -9.98 -9.19
CA THR A 54 -17.42 -9.17 -8.68
C THR A 54 -17.19 -8.83 -7.21
N VAL A 55 -17.34 -7.55 -6.85
CA VAL A 55 -17.29 -7.15 -5.44
C VAL A 55 -18.53 -7.66 -4.73
N SER A 56 -18.34 -8.61 -3.81
CA SER A 56 -19.40 -9.23 -3.03
C SER A 56 -19.59 -8.56 -1.66
N MET A 57 -18.58 -7.83 -1.17
CA MET A 57 -18.61 -7.16 0.13
C MET A 57 -17.61 -6.01 0.20
N ILE A 58 -18.02 -4.89 0.80
CA ILE A 58 -17.16 -3.76 1.19
C ILE A 58 -17.50 -3.38 2.64
N GLU A 59 -16.57 -3.60 3.56
CA GLU A 59 -16.71 -3.30 5.00
C GLU A 59 -16.11 -1.91 5.34
N LEU A 60 -16.40 -0.92 4.49
CA LEU A 60 -15.88 0.44 4.63
C LEU A 60 -16.96 1.47 4.37
N ARG A 61 -17.03 2.46 5.25
CA ARG A 61 -17.87 3.65 5.09
C ARG A 61 -17.04 4.91 5.39
N PRO A 62 -17.45 6.08 4.90
CA PRO A 62 -16.83 7.33 5.31
C PRO A 62 -16.78 7.46 6.83
N GLY A 63 -15.60 7.77 7.38
CA GLY A 63 -15.36 7.84 8.82
C GLY A 63 -15.03 6.50 9.50
N SER A 64 -15.06 5.38 8.78
CA SER A 64 -14.62 4.09 9.32
C SER A 64 -13.12 4.08 9.63
N TYR A 65 -12.76 3.40 10.72
CA TYR A 65 -11.36 3.14 11.08
C TYR A 65 -10.96 1.72 10.68
N VAL A 66 -9.81 1.61 10.02
CA VAL A 66 -9.22 0.33 9.61
C VAL A 66 -7.96 0.04 10.40
N LYS A 67 -7.79 -1.22 10.80
CA LYS A 67 -6.56 -1.69 11.45
C LYS A 67 -5.90 -2.76 10.59
N ARG A 68 -4.64 -3.06 10.89
CA ARG A 68 -3.94 -4.18 10.24
C ARG A 68 -4.72 -5.47 10.42
N GLY A 69 -4.90 -6.22 9.33
CA GLY A 69 -5.68 -7.45 9.31
C GLY A 69 -7.20 -7.26 9.19
N SER A 70 -7.70 -6.01 9.10
CA SER A 70 -9.11 -5.78 8.75
C SER A 70 -9.40 -6.27 7.33
N LEU A 71 -10.47 -7.06 7.18
CA LEU A 71 -11.01 -7.42 5.87
C LEU A 71 -11.74 -6.21 5.30
N LEU A 72 -11.21 -5.63 4.22
CA LEU A 72 -11.77 -4.42 3.61
C LEU A 72 -12.81 -4.74 2.54
N THR A 73 -12.50 -5.72 1.68
CA THR A 73 -13.30 -6.05 0.50
C THR A 73 -13.20 -7.55 0.21
N ARG A 74 -14.27 -8.14 -0.31
CA ARG A 74 -14.28 -9.49 -0.87
C ARG A 74 -14.67 -9.45 -2.34
N ILE A 75 -13.85 -10.04 -3.19
CA ILE A 75 -14.10 -10.18 -4.63
C ILE A 75 -14.36 -11.65 -4.92
N GLN A 76 -15.37 -11.99 -5.71
CA GLN A 76 -15.70 -13.36 -6.15
C GLN A 76 -15.27 -13.57 -7.59
#